data_AF-A0A2B2C6P0-F1
#
_entry.id   AF-A0A2B2C6P0-F1
#
_cell.length_a   1.000
_cell.length_b   1.000
_cell.length_c   1.000
_cell.angle_alpha   90.00
_cell.angle_beta   90.00
_cell.angle_gamma   90.00
#
_symmetry.space_group_name_H-M   'P 1'
#
loop_
_entity.id
_entity.type
_entity.pdbx_description
1 polymer ?
#
loop_
_entity_poly.entity_id
_entity_poly.type
_entity_poly.pdbx_seq_one_letter_code
_entity_poly.pdbx_strand_id
1 'polypeptide(L)'
;MSKRKKSILKPLILSTLSLFIILVVVFYVMDKDREGKQNPTENSQPVVEPSPNTPPELGENNNQKLHDYINDLFSFAKEGKVVGIPFVSGKAKKQEVQNKWGEPDQTTDTESGRYEEYKNRNIVIGYTGEIVSDIRSYDPELQKIRQNDIKKAGGEPDQIRYYKDETQDQIILVYQVTPLTELKWILPKPTDQEPNPKVDHISVFTQVKNQAEQSTPPDQQKTIADLSLDEKIGQLIFAGIAGTTVDSNTKSLLTKYKVGGIIFYKDNLINPSQTVQLLNQVKSENGQKVPLLLGVDQEGGRVTRLPGGLINFPTNKEIGAINNSQFSYQVGTMLGKELKEFGFNLDFAPVLDINSNPNNPVIGDRSYGNNAEIVSKLGIQTFKGIQSQHIIPTIKHFPGHGDTSVDSHLELPIVNKSLQQLKELELIPFEKAINSGADVVMVAHILLPKLDADFPSSMSKNIITGILRQQLDYSGVVITDDMTMGAIIDHYSIGRAAVESVKAGSDIILVGHGYNNAVEAISSLKSAVQKGEITEQRINESVSRILELKKKYEINNEKVNNANIEEVNQSIKKLLDEYSN
;
A
#
# COMPACT_ATOMS: atom_id res chain seq x y z
N MET A 1 29.09 -30.46 -60.26
CA MET A 1 30.45 -30.82 -59.81
C MET A 1 30.36 -31.69 -58.53
N SER A 2 31.45 -32.39 -58.17
CA SER A 2 31.62 -33.36 -57.05
C SER A 2 30.85 -33.02 -55.75
N LYS A 3 30.07 -33.90 -55.08
CA LYS A 3 30.33 -35.21 -54.39
C LYS A 3 31.17 -35.16 -53.09
N ARG A 4 30.51 -35.54 -51.96
CA ARG A 4 30.92 -36.39 -50.79
C ARG A 4 32.29 -36.13 -50.10
N LYS A 5 32.43 -36.18 -48.76
CA LYS A 5 32.41 -37.42 -47.91
C LYS A 5 32.45 -37.15 -46.38
N LYS A 6 32.23 -38.19 -45.56
CA LYS A 6 32.30 -38.24 -44.07
C LYS A 6 33.70 -38.67 -43.55
N SER A 7 34.06 -38.25 -42.33
CA SER A 7 34.76 -39.00 -41.23
C SER A 7 34.79 -38.07 -39.99
N ILE A 8 34.81 -38.46 -38.70
CA ILE A 8 34.85 -39.75 -37.96
C ILE A 8 36.21 -40.48 -37.88
N LEU A 9 36.98 -40.28 -36.78
CA LEU A 9 37.34 -41.30 -35.76
C LEU A 9 38.11 -40.67 -34.56
N LYS A 10 38.17 -41.38 -33.40
CA LYS A 10 38.94 -41.07 -32.16
C LYS A 10 40.31 -41.85 -32.16
N PRO A 11 40.95 -42.19 -31.02
CA PRO A 11 41.68 -41.41 -29.98
C PRO A 11 43.16 -41.88 -29.79
N LEU A 12 43.94 -41.22 -28.91
CA LEU A 12 45.09 -41.77 -28.11
C LEU A 12 45.49 -40.67 -27.09
N ILE A 13 45.72 -40.82 -25.77
CA ILE A 13 46.31 -41.85 -24.89
C ILE A 13 47.85 -41.89 -24.88
N LEU A 14 48.43 -41.34 -23.80
CA LEU A 14 49.66 -41.75 -23.09
C LEU A 14 49.74 -40.98 -21.75
N SER A 15 50.40 -41.41 -20.68
CA SER A 15 50.12 -42.58 -19.80
C SER A 15 51.06 -42.57 -18.57
N THR A 16 50.55 -42.86 -17.36
CA THR A 16 51.29 -43.25 -16.12
C THR A 16 52.34 -42.24 -15.57
N LEU A 17 52.82 -42.23 -14.32
CA LEU A 17 52.70 -42.97 -13.05
C LEU A 17 53.09 -41.93 -11.93
N SER A 18 52.78 -41.96 -10.62
CA SER A 18 52.70 -43.05 -9.63
C SER A 18 51.94 -42.61 -8.36
N LEU A 19 51.45 -43.58 -7.58
CA LEU A 19 50.82 -43.42 -6.26
C LEU A 19 51.50 -44.38 -5.26
N PHE A 20 51.98 -43.90 -4.11
CA PHE A 20 52.50 -44.66 -2.94
C PHE A 20 52.88 -43.60 -1.85
N ILE A 21 52.66 -43.70 -0.52
CA ILE A 21 52.50 -44.80 0.47
C ILE A 21 51.40 -44.44 1.51
N ILE A 22 50.84 -45.45 2.20
CA ILE A 22 49.95 -45.35 3.38
C ILE A 22 50.55 -46.13 4.59
N LEU A 23 50.15 -45.76 5.82
CA LEU A 23 50.15 -46.53 7.10
C LEU A 23 51.39 -46.56 8.02
N VAL A 24 51.15 -47.05 9.27
CA VAL A 24 52.07 -47.38 10.42
C VAL A 24 52.27 -46.20 11.40
N VAL A 25 51.86 -46.18 12.70
CA VAL A 25 51.49 -47.19 13.74
C VAL A 25 50.36 -46.69 14.71
N VAL A 26 49.58 -47.62 15.30
CA VAL A 26 48.77 -47.44 16.53
C VAL A 26 49.47 -48.12 17.72
N PHE A 27 49.31 -47.57 18.93
CA PHE A 27 49.75 -48.02 20.28
C PHE A 27 51.04 -47.41 20.85
N TYR A 28 50.86 -46.59 21.88
CA TYR A 28 51.56 -46.82 23.15
C TYR A 28 50.60 -46.66 24.35
N VAL A 29 50.21 -47.81 24.92
CA VAL A 29 49.90 -48.06 26.34
C VAL A 29 48.70 -47.31 26.98
N MET A 30 47.60 -48.05 27.13
CA MET A 30 46.79 -48.00 28.35
C MET A 30 47.61 -48.53 29.53
N ASP A 31 47.57 -47.87 30.68
CA ASP A 31 47.06 -48.43 31.94
C ASP A 31 47.56 -47.66 33.18
N LYS A 32 46.61 -47.04 33.90
CA LYS A 32 46.54 -47.16 35.37
C LYS A 32 45.18 -46.70 35.90
N ASP A 33 44.30 -47.69 36.11
CA ASP A 33 43.67 -47.99 37.41
C ASP A 33 43.87 -46.88 38.49
N ARG A 34 42.86 -46.28 39.16
CA ARG A 34 41.70 -46.90 39.83
C ARG A 34 40.70 -45.88 40.41
N GLU A 35 39.47 -46.35 40.58
CA GLU A 35 38.51 -46.16 41.70
C GLU A 35 38.49 -44.84 42.53
N GLY A 36 37.29 -44.26 42.68
CA GLY A 36 37.01 -43.30 43.76
C GLY A 36 35.62 -42.65 43.67
N LYS A 37 34.72 -42.96 44.61
CA LYS A 37 33.39 -42.33 44.73
C LYS A 37 33.47 -41.01 45.52
N GLN A 38 32.42 -40.19 45.38
CA GLN A 38 31.85 -39.20 46.33
C GLN A 38 32.00 -37.70 45.99
N ASN A 39 30.85 -37.06 45.79
CA ASN A 39 30.55 -35.69 46.26
C ASN A 39 30.41 -35.74 47.80
N PRO A 40 30.76 -34.68 48.58
CA PRO A 40 29.89 -33.49 48.61
C PRO A 40 30.52 -32.12 48.99
N THR A 41 29.74 -31.06 48.68
CA THR A 41 29.54 -29.78 49.43
C THR A 41 30.68 -28.83 49.86
N GLU A 42 30.36 -27.54 49.64
CA GLU A 42 30.64 -26.34 50.46
C GLU A 42 31.95 -25.51 50.33
N ASN A 43 31.72 -24.20 50.12
CA ASN A 43 32.41 -23.01 50.62
C ASN A 43 33.96 -22.91 50.62
N SER A 44 34.47 -22.05 49.74
CA SER A 44 35.19 -20.83 50.16
C SER A 44 35.49 -19.89 48.97
N GLN A 45 35.04 -18.64 49.04
CA GLN A 45 35.57 -17.54 48.21
C GLN A 45 36.90 -17.02 48.81
N PRO A 46 37.82 -16.50 47.99
CA PRO A 46 38.70 -15.39 48.37
C PRO A 46 38.10 -14.06 47.89
N VAL A 47 38.05 -13.09 48.81
CA VAL A 47 37.55 -11.72 48.56
C VAL A 47 38.51 -10.94 47.67
N VAL A 48 37.97 -10.16 46.73
CA VAL A 48 38.67 -9.04 46.08
C VAL A 48 37.89 -7.77 46.41
N GLU A 49 38.56 -6.77 46.98
CA GLU A 49 37.94 -5.49 47.36
C GLU A 49 37.49 -4.70 46.12
N PRO A 50 36.28 -4.10 46.11
CA PRO A 50 35.85 -3.24 45.03
C PRO A 50 36.47 -1.84 45.13
N SER A 51 36.98 -1.34 44.00
CA SER A 51 37.48 0.04 43.87
C SER A 51 36.32 1.05 43.98
N PRO A 52 36.47 2.18 44.69
CA PRO A 52 35.36 3.06 45.01
C PRO A 52 35.01 4.00 43.86
N ASN A 53 33.92 3.72 43.12
CA ASN A 53 33.11 4.71 42.38
C ASN A 53 31.83 4.09 41.79
N THR A 54 31.02 3.44 42.62
CA THR A 54 29.65 3.03 42.25
C THR A 54 28.67 3.89 43.05
N PRO A 55 27.72 4.61 42.39
CA PRO A 55 26.61 5.24 43.10
C PRO A 55 25.81 4.16 43.86
N PRO A 56 25.21 4.47 45.03
CA PRO A 56 24.54 3.46 45.84
C PRO A 56 23.44 2.76 45.05
N GLU A 57 23.48 1.42 45.03
CA GLU A 57 22.40 0.62 44.45
C GLU A 57 21.09 0.96 45.16
N LEU A 58 20.06 1.26 44.37
CA LEU A 58 18.69 1.36 44.86
C LEU A 58 18.28 -0.05 45.32
N GLY A 59 18.06 -0.20 46.63
CA GLY A 59 17.75 -1.52 47.22
C GLY A 59 16.56 -2.20 46.54
N GLU A 60 16.53 -3.53 46.56
CA GLU A 60 15.68 -4.39 45.71
C GLU A 60 14.20 -3.95 45.60
N ASN A 61 13.61 -3.48 46.70
CA ASN A 61 12.22 -3.01 46.78
C ASN A 61 11.96 -1.75 45.91
N ASN A 62 12.97 -0.92 45.66
CA ASN A 62 12.88 0.23 44.75
C ASN A 62 13.04 -0.19 43.28
N ASN A 63 13.90 -1.17 42.99
CA ASN A 63 14.07 -1.70 41.62
C ASN A 63 12.80 -2.40 41.12
N GLN A 64 12.11 -3.14 42.00
CA GLN A 64 10.82 -3.74 41.65
C GLN A 64 9.76 -2.66 41.34
N LYS A 65 9.62 -1.64 42.20
CA LYS A 65 8.68 -0.53 41.98
C LYS A 65 8.94 0.25 40.68
N LEU A 66 10.20 0.48 40.33
CA LEU A 66 10.56 1.13 39.08
C LEU A 66 10.19 0.25 37.87
N HIS A 67 10.44 -1.05 37.96
CA HIS A 67 10.05 -2.00 36.91
C HIS A 67 8.53 -2.10 36.74
N ASP A 68 7.78 -2.18 37.85
CA ASP A 68 6.32 -2.18 37.84
C ASP A 68 5.76 -0.89 37.22
N TYR A 69 6.32 0.28 37.56
CA TYR A 69 5.95 1.56 36.95
C TYR A 69 6.21 1.61 35.44
N ILE A 70 7.32 1.05 34.95
CA ILE A 70 7.60 0.96 33.50
C ILE A 70 6.59 0.02 32.82
N ASN A 71 6.27 -1.13 33.43
CA ASN A 71 5.27 -2.06 32.92
C ASN A 71 3.88 -1.43 32.87
N ASP A 72 3.51 -0.64 33.88
CA ASP A 72 2.29 0.16 33.89
C ASP A 72 2.28 1.16 32.73
N LEU A 73 3.36 1.92 32.48
CA LEU A 73 3.44 2.85 31.35
C LEU A 73 3.19 2.13 29.99
N PHE A 74 3.75 0.93 29.79
CA PHE A 74 3.44 0.10 28.63
C PHE A 74 1.97 -0.37 28.59
N SER A 75 1.38 -0.71 29.73
CA SER A 75 -0.02 -1.16 29.83
C SER A 75 -1.02 -0.02 29.57
N PHE A 76 -0.81 1.15 30.19
CA PHE A 76 -1.62 2.35 29.95
C PHE A 76 -1.53 2.81 28.49
N ALA A 77 -0.35 2.75 27.87
CA ALA A 77 -0.18 3.10 26.46
C ALA A 77 -0.97 2.18 25.51
N LYS A 78 -1.15 0.89 25.81
CA LYS A 78 -2.04 -0.02 25.05
C LYS A 78 -3.51 0.43 25.07
N GLU A 79 -3.91 1.16 26.10
CA GLU A 79 -5.25 1.76 26.18
C GLU A 79 -5.32 3.18 25.58
N GLY A 80 -4.21 3.72 25.07
CA GLY A 80 -4.07 5.10 24.63
C GLY A 80 -3.96 6.11 25.78
N LYS A 81 -3.67 5.67 27.00
CA LYS A 81 -3.63 6.49 28.21
C LYS A 81 -2.20 6.85 28.61
N VAL A 82 -2.07 7.94 29.37
CA VAL A 82 -0.88 8.30 30.13
C VAL A 82 -1.25 8.35 31.62
N VAL A 83 -0.36 7.89 32.49
CA VAL A 83 -0.59 7.85 33.95
C VAL A 83 -0.93 9.25 34.47
N GLY A 84 -1.98 9.35 35.30
CA GLY A 84 -2.49 10.62 35.83
C GLY A 84 -3.31 11.48 34.85
N ILE A 85 -3.35 11.15 33.56
CA ILE A 85 -4.00 11.97 32.53
C ILE A 85 -5.42 11.47 32.23
N PRO A 86 -6.45 12.34 32.26
CA PRO A 86 -7.84 11.93 32.14
C PRO A 86 -8.31 11.74 30.68
N PHE A 87 -7.40 11.82 29.71
CA PHE A 87 -7.69 11.77 28.28
C PHE A 87 -7.08 10.52 27.65
N VAL A 88 -7.70 10.06 26.58
CA VAL A 88 -7.25 8.88 25.82
C VAL A 88 -6.89 9.30 24.41
N SER A 89 -5.63 9.11 24.04
CA SER A 89 -5.09 9.35 22.71
C SER A 89 -5.82 8.50 21.68
N GLY A 90 -6.34 9.14 20.63
CA GLY A 90 -7.21 8.56 19.61
C GLY A 90 -8.71 8.56 19.95
N LYS A 91 -9.13 9.08 21.11
CA LYS A 91 -10.56 9.10 21.52
C LYS A 91 -11.04 10.43 22.07
N ALA A 92 -10.26 11.08 22.93
CA ALA A 92 -10.65 12.34 23.57
C ALA A 92 -10.70 13.49 22.55
N LYS A 93 -11.70 14.36 22.69
CA LYS A 93 -11.85 15.56 21.85
C LYS A 93 -11.18 16.78 22.45
N LYS A 94 -10.75 17.72 21.61
CA LYS A 94 -10.20 19.02 22.04
C LYS A 94 -11.11 19.76 23.03
N GLN A 95 -12.41 19.81 22.74
CA GLN A 95 -13.38 20.44 23.64
C GLN A 95 -13.41 19.78 25.04
N GLU A 96 -13.15 18.48 25.17
CA GLU A 96 -13.07 17.80 26.47
C GLU A 96 -11.83 18.24 27.26
N VAL A 97 -10.72 18.48 26.57
CA VAL A 97 -9.49 19.03 27.16
C VAL A 97 -9.74 20.45 27.65
N GLN A 98 -10.24 21.32 26.79
CA GLN A 98 -10.55 22.71 27.14
C GLN A 98 -11.59 22.82 28.27
N ASN A 99 -12.66 22.03 28.24
CA ASN A 99 -13.67 22.01 29.30
C ASN A 99 -13.11 21.58 30.67
N LYS A 100 -12.05 20.77 30.70
CA LYS A 100 -11.49 20.18 31.92
C LYS A 100 -10.25 20.91 32.45
N TRP A 101 -9.44 21.47 31.56
CA TRP A 101 -8.15 22.09 31.89
C TRP A 101 -8.07 23.59 31.56
N GLY A 102 -9.00 24.13 30.77
CA GLY A 102 -8.98 25.51 30.29
C GLY A 102 -8.08 25.73 29.08
N GLU A 103 -7.78 27.00 28.81
CA GLU A 103 -6.84 27.42 27.77
C GLU A 103 -5.41 26.94 28.09
N PRO A 104 -4.60 26.61 27.07
CA PRO A 104 -3.21 26.22 27.26
C PRO A 104 -2.29 27.42 27.56
N ASP A 105 -1.13 27.14 28.16
CA ASP A 105 -0.09 28.13 28.43
C ASP A 105 0.62 28.57 27.13
N GLN A 106 0.67 27.69 26.12
CA GLN A 106 1.27 27.94 24.81
C GLN A 106 0.66 27.01 23.75
N THR A 107 0.52 27.51 22.52
CA THR A 107 0.06 26.73 21.35
C THR A 107 1.11 26.79 20.25
N THR A 108 1.37 25.68 19.58
CA THR A 108 2.28 25.59 18.42
C THR A 108 1.62 24.80 17.31
N ASP A 109 1.52 25.40 16.14
CA ASP A 109 1.03 24.75 14.93
C ASP A 109 2.21 24.19 14.12
N THR A 110 2.07 22.94 13.66
CA THR A 110 3.08 22.22 12.87
C THR A 110 2.41 21.53 11.68
N GLU A 111 3.18 21.07 10.69
CA GLU A 111 2.65 20.24 9.60
C GLU A 111 1.98 18.95 10.09
N SER A 112 2.39 18.43 11.26
CA SER A 112 1.83 17.22 11.87
C SER A 112 0.61 17.48 12.77
N GLY A 113 0.17 18.73 12.92
CA GLY A 113 -0.97 19.12 13.77
C GLY A 113 -0.66 20.23 14.78
N ARG A 114 -1.67 20.55 15.59
CA ARG A 114 -1.59 21.55 16.66
C ARG A 114 -1.15 20.91 17.97
N TYR A 115 -0.24 21.56 18.69
CA TYR A 115 0.21 21.15 20.02
C TYR A 115 -0.10 22.24 21.04
N GLU A 116 -0.66 21.85 22.18
CA GLU A 116 -1.07 22.72 23.29
C GLU A 116 -0.36 22.30 24.57
N GLU A 117 0.40 23.23 25.15
CA GLU A 117 1.23 23.01 26.33
C GLU A 117 0.50 23.44 27.61
N TYR A 118 0.51 22.56 28.60
CA TYR A 118 -0.04 22.79 29.94
C TYR A 118 1.10 22.66 30.96
N LYS A 119 1.86 23.75 31.13
CA LYS A 119 3.12 23.83 31.90
C LYS A 119 2.93 23.40 33.35
N ASN A 120 1.86 23.88 34.00
CA ASN A 120 1.50 23.50 35.37
C ASN A 120 1.11 22.01 35.55
N ARG A 121 1.04 21.24 34.45
CA ARG A 121 0.74 19.80 34.44
C ARG A 121 1.90 18.95 33.94
N ASN A 122 2.96 19.56 33.39
CA ASN A 122 4.04 18.88 32.65
C ASN A 122 3.54 18.06 31.44
N ILE A 123 2.50 18.56 30.73
CA ILE A 123 1.86 17.87 29.60
C ILE A 123 1.82 18.73 28.34
N VAL A 124 2.04 18.09 27.19
CA VAL A 124 1.65 18.64 25.88
C VAL A 124 0.61 17.72 25.25
N ILE A 125 -0.48 18.31 24.75
CA ILE A 125 -1.53 17.61 23.99
C ILE A 125 -1.38 17.97 22.51
N GLY A 126 -1.16 16.96 21.66
CA GLY A 126 -1.19 17.09 20.21
C GLY A 126 -2.55 16.69 19.64
N TYR A 127 -3.00 17.39 18.61
CA TYR A 127 -4.28 17.16 17.94
C TYR A 127 -4.13 16.94 16.44
N THR A 128 -4.90 15.98 15.94
CA THR A 128 -5.15 15.77 14.51
C THR A 128 -6.63 16.09 14.26
N GLY A 129 -6.89 17.26 13.69
CA GLY A 129 -8.22 17.86 13.70
C GLY A 129 -8.67 18.16 15.14
N GLU A 130 -9.86 17.68 15.50
CA GLU A 130 -10.47 17.89 16.84
C GLU A 130 -10.20 16.75 17.84
N ILE A 131 -9.38 15.75 17.48
CA ILE A 131 -9.08 14.57 18.31
C ILE A 131 -7.66 14.67 18.86
N VAL A 132 -7.50 14.38 20.14
CA VAL A 132 -6.21 14.19 20.80
C VAL A 132 -5.50 13.00 20.14
N SER A 133 -4.40 13.26 19.43
CA SER A 133 -3.58 12.25 18.74
C SER A 133 -2.23 12.00 19.39
N ASP A 134 -1.73 12.95 20.20
CA ASP A 134 -0.50 12.81 20.97
C ASP A 134 -0.74 13.28 22.42
N ILE A 135 -0.22 12.54 23.39
CA ILE A 135 -0.15 12.96 24.79
C ILE A 135 1.31 12.80 25.23
N ARG A 136 2.01 13.92 25.38
CA ARG A 136 3.40 13.94 25.87
C ARG A 136 3.43 14.22 27.36
N SER A 137 4.21 13.44 28.10
CA SER A 137 4.39 13.62 29.53
C SER A 137 5.83 13.81 29.92
N TYR A 138 6.07 14.93 30.58
CA TYR A 138 7.33 15.36 31.18
C TYR A 138 7.28 15.16 32.72
N ASP A 139 6.57 14.13 33.18
CA ASP A 139 6.49 13.78 34.60
C ASP A 139 7.92 13.56 35.16
N PRO A 140 8.33 14.29 36.22
CA PRO A 140 9.65 14.14 36.83
C PRO A 140 9.99 12.72 37.29
N GLU A 141 9.00 11.85 37.52
CA GLU A 141 9.24 10.43 37.83
C GLU A 141 9.90 9.67 36.65
N LEU A 142 9.68 10.09 35.40
CA LEU A 142 10.31 9.49 34.21
C LEU A 142 11.84 9.64 34.23
N GLN A 143 12.37 10.71 34.85
CA GLN A 143 13.81 10.97 34.99
C GLN A 143 14.54 9.95 35.89
N LYS A 144 13.82 8.99 36.48
CA LYS A 144 14.35 7.82 37.19
C LYS A 144 14.58 6.63 36.26
N ILE A 145 13.91 6.59 35.11
CA ILE A 145 14.01 5.53 34.10
C ILE A 145 15.20 5.84 33.18
N ARG A 146 16.04 4.83 32.90
CA ARG A 146 17.11 4.91 31.90
C ARG A 146 16.83 3.99 30.71
N GLN A 147 17.55 4.20 29.62
CA GLN A 147 17.41 3.45 28.36
C GLN A 147 17.34 1.92 28.55
N ASN A 148 18.22 1.37 29.39
CA ASN A 148 18.29 -0.07 29.64
C ASN A 148 17.09 -0.60 30.45
N ASP A 149 16.47 0.22 31.30
CA ASP A 149 15.30 -0.19 32.09
C ASP A 149 14.07 -0.36 31.18
N ILE A 150 13.93 0.53 30.19
CA ILE A 150 12.91 0.43 29.13
C ILE A 150 13.09 -0.87 28.36
N LYS A 151 14.32 -1.16 27.89
CA LYS A 151 14.62 -2.37 27.13
C LYS A 151 14.38 -3.65 27.94
N LYS A 152 14.69 -3.63 29.23
CA LYS A 152 14.46 -4.75 30.15
C LYS A 152 12.97 -5.05 30.35
N ALA A 153 12.09 -4.06 30.24
CA ALA A 153 10.64 -4.22 30.38
C ALA A 153 9.93 -4.48 29.04
N GLY A 154 10.25 -3.70 28.01
CA GLY A 154 9.57 -3.72 26.70
C GLY A 154 10.20 -4.59 25.63
N GLY A 155 11.43 -5.08 25.84
CA GLY A 155 12.25 -5.72 24.79
C GLY A 155 13.02 -4.70 23.95
N GLU A 156 13.46 -5.09 22.75
CA GLU A 156 14.00 -4.12 21.80
C GLU A 156 12.85 -3.33 21.12
N PRO A 157 13.02 -2.03 20.85
CA PRO A 157 11.99 -1.21 20.22
C PRO A 157 11.76 -1.59 18.76
N ASP A 158 10.52 -1.47 18.29
CA ASP A 158 10.15 -1.70 16.89
C ASP A 158 10.85 -0.73 15.92
N GLN A 159 11.11 0.50 16.37
CA GLN A 159 11.92 1.48 15.64
C GLN A 159 12.76 2.35 16.59
N ILE A 160 13.93 2.79 16.11
CA ILE A 160 14.72 3.85 16.74
C ILE A 160 14.79 5.02 15.78
N ARG A 161 14.25 6.18 16.18
CA ARG A 161 14.33 7.44 15.42
C ARG A 161 15.36 8.36 16.07
N TYR A 162 15.94 9.26 15.29
CA TYR A 162 16.92 10.25 15.75
C TYR A 162 16.40 11.65 15.47
N TYR A 163 16.57 12.56 16.41
CA TYR A 163 16.22 13.97 16.26
C TYR A 163 17.41 14.84 16.66
N LYS A 164 17.70 15.86 15.86
CA LYS A 164 18.77 16.81 16.16
C LYS A 164 18.43 18.19 15.63
N ASP A 165 18.55 19.20 16.49
CA ASP A 165 18.48 20.62 16.15
C ASP A 165 19.68 21.37 16.79
N GLU A 166 19.61 22.71 16.88
CA GLU A 166 20.67 23.54 17.49
C GLU A 166 20.79 23.38 19.02
N THR A 167 19.78 22.81 19.66
CA THR A 167 19.59 22.72 21.12
C THR A 167 19.45 21.29 21.66
N GLN A 168 19.07 20.32 20.81
CA GLN A 168 18.77 18.93 21.18
C GLN A 168 19.50 17.93 20.27
N ASP A 169 19.97 16.82 20.84
CA ASP A 169 20.46 15.63 20.12
C ASP A 169 19.90 14.40 20.84
N GLN A 170 18.87 13.80 20.26
CA GLN A 170 17.96 12.84 20.92
C GLN A 170 17.79 11.55 20.13
N ILE A 171 17.52 10.48 20.87
CA ILE A 171 16.99 9.22 20.35
C ILE A 171 15.54 9.05 20.80
N ILE A 172 14.74 8.42 19.95
CA ILE A 172 13.34 8.08 20.22
C ILE A 172 13.19 6.57 20.07
N LEU A 173 12.95 5.87 21.17
CA LEU A 173 12.61 4.44 21.13
C LEU A 173 11.11 4.32 20.93
N VAL A 174 10.68 3.71 19.82
CA VAL A 174 9.28 3.56 19.44
C VAL A 174 8.86 2.11 19.66
N TYR A 175 7.82 1.90 20.47
CA TYR A 175 7.18 0.61 20.67
C TYR A 175 5.74 0.66 20.16
N GLN A 176 5.39 -0.25 19.25
CA GLN A 176 4.06 -0.35 18.64
C GLN A 176 3.12 -1.13 19.58
N VAL A 177 2.54 -0.43 20.56
CA VAL A 177 1.74 -1.07 21.63
C VAL A 177 0.36 -1.55 21.16
N THR A 178 -0.20 -0.94 20.11
CA THR A 178 -1.36 -1.44 19.35
C THR A 178 -1.15 -1.15 17.86
N PRO A 179 -1.95 -1.70 16.91
CA PRO A 179 -1.83 -1.38 15.48
C PRO A 179 -2.00 0.10 15.12
N LEU A 180 -2.50 0.95 16.03
CA LEU A 180 -2.68 2.39 15.82
C LEU A 180 -1.96 3.26 16.86
N THR A 181 -1.38 2.68 17.92
CA THR A 181 -0.79 3.43 19.04
C THR A 181 0.68 3.08 19.23
N GLU A 182 1.52 4.10 19.21
CA GLU A 182 2.95 4.07 19.52
C GLU A 182 3.18 4.61 20.95
N LEU A 183 3.95 3.88 21.76
CA LEU A 183 4.61 4.44 22.95
C LEU A 183 6.03 4.85 22.56
N LYS A 184 6.31 6.14 22.64
CA LYS A 184 7.60 6.75 22.33
C LYS A 184 8.30 7.15 23.61
N TRP A 185 9.55 6.74 23.75
CA TRP A 185 10.45 7.18 24.82
C TRP A 185 11.51 8.10 24.21
N ILE A 186 11.56 9.35 24.65
CA ILE A 186 12.51 10.35 24.16
C ILE A 186 13.63 10.47 25.19
N LEU A 187 14.88 10.33 24.73
CA LEU A 187 16.07 10.41 25.56
C LEU A 187 17.15 11.23 24.83
N PRO A 188 18.08 11.90 25.55
CA PRO A 188 19.33 12.36 24.95
C PRO A 188 20.06 11.21 24.24
N LYS A 189 20.77 11.51 23.16
CA LYS A 189 21.55 10.51 22.44
C LYS A 189 22.67 9.94 23.34
N PRO A 190 22.84 8.61 23.45
CA PRO A 190 23.92 8.01 24.23
C PRO A 190 25.30 8.47 23.78
N THR A 191 26.21 8.65 24.74
CA THR A 191 27.60 9.06 24.52
C THR A 191 28.56 8.19 25.33
N ASP A 192 29.85 8.27 25.06
CA ASP A 192 30.87 7.55 25.85
C ASP A 192 30.89 7.96 27.34
N GLN A 193 30.37 9.15 27.67
CA GLN A 193 30.27 9.67 29.05
C GLN A 193 28.95 9.30 29.75
N GLU A 194 27.86 9.15 28.99
CA GLU A 194 26.55 8.69 29.47
C GLU A 194 25.96 7.73 28.43
N PRO A 195 26.31 6.43 28.49
CA PRO A 195 25.88 5.42 27.53
C PRO A 195 24.48 4.86 27.85
N ASN A 196 23.87 5.23 28.98
CA ASN A 196 22.55 4.76 29.40
C ASN A 196 21.67 5.95 29.84
N PRO A 197 21.36 6.89 28.94
CA PRO A 197 20.71 8.15 29.26
C PRO A 197 19.35 7.97 29.93
N LYS A 198 18.94 8.99 30.68
CA LYS A 198 17.62 9.09 31.31
C LYS A 198 16.55 9.46 30.29
N VAL A 199 15.32 9.05 30.56
CA VAL A 199 14.15 9.51 29.79
C VAL A 199 13.92 10.99 30.05
N ASP A 200 13.82 11.77 28.96
CA ASP A 200 13.41 13.16 28.99
C ASP A 200 11.90 13.26 29.19
N HIS A 201 11.16 12.63 28.28
CA HIS A 201 9.69 12.53 28.29
C HIS A 201 9.22 11.29 27.53
N ILE A 202 7.93 10.98 27.66
CA ILE A 202 7.24 9.99 26.81
C ILE A 202 6.17 10.65 25.95
N SER A 203 5.80 9.99 24.85
CA SER A 203 4.65 10.34 24.01
C SER A 203 3.81 9.09 23.77
N VAL A 204 2.50 9.17 24.05
CA VAL A 204 1.50 8.16 23.65
C VAL A 204 0.75 8.71 22.45
N PHE A 205 1.26 8.34 21.28
CA PHE A 205 0.73 8.79 19.99
C PHE A 205 -0.21 7.73 19.43
N THR A 206 -1.47 8.09 19.19
CA THR A 206 -2.41 7.25 18.43
C THR A 206 -2.65 7.89 17.08
N GLN A 207 -2.42 7.13 16.01
CA GLN A 207 -2.77 7.50 14.64
C GLN A 207 -4.28 7.69 14.53
N VAL A 208 -4.69 8.95 14.66
CA VAL A 208 -6.05 9.39 14.35
C VAL A 208 -6.19 9.35 12.84
N LYS A 209 -6.83 8.29 12.33
CA LYS A 209 -7.41 8.31 10.99
C LYS A 209 -8.30 9.55 10.91
N ASN A 210 -8.12 10.37 9.88
CA ASN A 210 -8.92 11.57 9.67
C ASN A 210 -10.40 11.21 9.82
N GLN A 211 -11.14 11.87 10.71
CA GLN A 211 -12.56 11.56 10.87
C GLN A 211 -13.36 11.84 9.58
N ALA A 212 -12.81 12.62 8.64
CA ALA A 212 -13.28 12.73 7.26
C ALA A 212 -13.40 11.38 6.51
N GLU A 213 -12.70 10.32 6.92
CA GLU A 213 -12.71 8.99 6.31
C GLU A 213 -13.59 7.96 7.07
N GLN A 214 -14.24 8.36 8.17
CA GLN A 214 -15.19 7.50 8.91
C GLN A 214 -16.52 8.18 9.25
N SER A 215 -16.60 9.50 9.27
CA SER A 215 -17.87 10.20 9.07
C SER A 215 -18.03 10.48 7.58
N THR A 216 -18.69 9.57 6.86
CA THR A 216 -19.35 9.93 5.61
C THR A 216 -20.14 11.23 5.87
N PRO A 217 -19.85 12.35 5.18
CA PRO A 217 -20.52 13.63 5.40
C PRO A 217 -22.04 13.45 5.46
N PRO A 218 -22.81 14.17 6.31
CA PRO A 218 -24.23 13.89 6.53
C PRO A 218 -25.07 13.81 5.24
N ASP A 219 -24.71 14.60 4.23
CA ASP A 219 -25.31 14.60 2.89
C ASP A 219 -24.97 13.35 2.06
N GLN A 220 -23.73 12.84 2.15
CA GLN A 220 -23.34 11.55 1.57
C GLN A 220 -23.89 10.36 2.36
N GLN A 221 -23.99 10.44 3.70
CA GLN A 221 -24.58 9.36 4.51
C GLN A 221 -26.08 9.21 4.17
N LYS A 222 -26.78 10.33 3.97
CA LYS A 222 -28.12 10.37 3.41
C LYS A 222 -28.15 9.80 1.98
N THR A 223 -27.22 10.21 1.11
CA THR A 223 -27.10 9.67 -0.26
C THR A 223 -26.94 8.15 -0.29
N ILE A 224 -26.12 7.56 0.59
CA ILE A 224 -25.93 6.10 0.70
C ILE A 224 -27.17 5.42 1.32
N ALA A 225 -27.83 6.05 2.29
CA ALA A 225 -29.07 5.55 2.88
C ALA A 225 -30.25 5.57 1.89
N ASP A 226 -30.25 6.51 0.93
CA ASP A 226 -31.23 6.62 -0.15
C ASP A 226 -31.03 5.58 -1.27
N LEU A 227 -29.87 4.89 -1.32
CA LEU A 227 -29.63 3.80 -2.27
C LEU A 227 -30.16 2.46 -1.75
N SER A 228 -30.85 1.71 -2.62
CA SER A 228 -31.17 0.31 -2.37
C SER A 228 -29.90 -0.57 -2.38
N LEU A 229 -29.97 -1.76 -1.76
CA LEU A 229 -28.86 -2.72 -1.79
C LEU A 229 -28.44 -3.09 -3.24
N ASP A 230 -29.39 -3.15 -4.18
CA ASP A 230 -29.11 -3.39 -5.60
C ASP A 230 -28.33 -2.25 -6.25
N GLU A 231 -28.66 -1.00 -5.93
CA GLU A 231 -27.88 0.17 -6.38
C GLU A 231 -26.49 0.21 -5.76
N LYS A 232 -26.38 -0.10 -4.47
CA LYS A 232 -25.09 -0.19 -3.79
C LYS A 232 -24.19 -1.23 -4.44
N ILE A 233 -24.68 -2.46 -4.64
CA ILE A 233 -23.92 -3.53 -5.30
C ILE A 233 -23.59 -3.17 -6.75
N GLY A 234 -24.52 -2.54 -7.48
CA GLY A 234 -24.26 -2.01 -8.82
C GLY A 234 -23.04 -1.08 -8.83
N GLN A 235 -22.93 -0.15 -7.88
CA GLN A 235 -21.79 0.76 -7.78
C GLN A 235 -20.43 0.07 -7.58
N LEU A 236 -20.38 -1.14 -6.99
CA LEU A 236 -19.15 -1.93 -6.85
C LEU A 236 -18.71 -2.61 -8.16
N ILE A 237 -19.46 -2.51 -9.26
CA ILE A 237 -19.14 -3.20 -10.53
C ILE A 237 -18.68 -2.23 -11.61
N PHE A 238 -17.56 -2.59 -12.23
CA PHE A 238 -17.04 -1.99 -13.47
C PHE A 238 -17.18 -3.04 -14.59
N ALA A 239 -18.14 -2.86 -15.50
CA ALA A 239 -18.47 -3.88 -16.49
C ALA A 239 -17.96 -3.50 -17.89
N GLY A 240 -17.42 -4.44 -18.65
CA GLY A 240 -17.16 -4.21 -20.08
C GLY A 240 -18.37 -4.48 -20.96
N ILE A 241 -18.36 -3.92 -22.17
CA ILE A 241 -19.45 -4.01 -23.14
C ILE A 241 -18.97 -4.59 -24.47
N ALA A 242 -19.89 -5.21 -25.21
CA ALA A 242 -19.60 -5.79 -26.52
C ALA A 242 -19.98 -4.83 -27.66
N GLY A 243 -19.18 -4.82 -28.73
CA GLY A 243 -19.46 -4.03 -29.93
C GLY A 243 -19.25 -2.52 -29.74
N THR A 244 -19.80 -1.74 -30.66
CA THR A 244 -19.46 -0.31 -30.87
C THR A 244 -20.63 0.63 -30.59
N THR A 245 -21.75 0.11 -30.07
CA THR A 245 -23.01 0.80 -29.78
C THR A 245 -23.63 0.23 -28.50
N VAL A 246 -24.56 0.96 -27.86
CA VAL A 246 -25.30 0.43 -26.71
C VAL A 246 -26.32 -0.61 -27.17
N ASP A 247 -26.08 -1.88 -26.87
CA ASP A 247 -26.99 -3.00 -27.10
C ASP A 247 -27.97 -3.22 -25.90
N SER A 248 -28.82 -4.25 -26.01
CA SER A 248 -29.78 -4.58 -24.95
C SER A 248 -29.10 -5.06 -23.65
N ASN A 249 -27.95 -5.74 -23.74
CA ASN A 249 -27.19 -6.17 -22.57
C ASN A 249 -26.55 -4.97 -21.85
N THR A 250 -25.93 -4.07 -22.61
CA THR A 250 -25.39 -2.80 -22.10
C THR A 250 -26.49 -1.97 -21.44
N LYS A 251 -27.63 -1.77 -22.11
CA LYS A 251 -28.78 -1.07 -21.51
C LYS A 251 -29.27 -1.75 -20.24
N SER A 252 -29.25 -3.08 -20.16
CA SER A 252 -29.56 -3.86 -18.94
C SER A 252 -28.55 -3.60 -17.81
N LEU A 253 -27.24 -3.59 -18.10
CA LEU A 253 -26.19 -3.22 -17.13
C LEU A 253 -26.40 -1.81 -16.56
N LEU A 254 -26.74 -0.84 -17.41
CA LEU A 254 -26.93 0.56 -17.02
C LEU A 254 -28.23 0.82 -16.25
N THR A 255 -29.35 0.22 -16.67
CA THR A 255 -30.69 0.57 -16.16
C THR A 255 -31.23 -0.40 -15.11
N LYS A 256 -31.01 -1.71 -15.28
CA LYS A 256 -31.48 -2.76 -14.36
C LYS A 256 -30.47 -3.04 -13.26
N TYR A 257 -29.22 -3.26 -13.64
CA TYR A 257 -28.14 -3.62 -12.70
C TYR A 257 -27.37 -2.42 -12.15
N LYS A 258 -27.54 -1.24 -12.77
CA LYS A 258 -27.09 0.05 -12.23
C LYS A 258 -25.58 0.04 -11.89
N VAL A 259 -24.78 -0.48 -12.81
CA VAL A 259 -23.32 -0.61 -12.63
C VAL A 259 -22.64 0.73 -12.32
N GLY A 260 -21.54 0.70 -11.57
CA GLY A 260 -20.79 1.88 -11.13
C GLY A 260 -19.93 2.50 -12.23
N GLY A 261 -19.48 1.69 -13.19
CA GLY A 261 -18.72 2.14 -14.34
C GLY A 261 -18.69 1.14 -15.51
N ILE A 262 -18.18 1.61 -16.64
CA ILE A 262 -17.99 0.83 -17.87
C ILE A 262 -16.53 0.92 -18.33
N ILE A 263 -15.91 -0.23 -18.60
CA ILE A 263 -14.59 -0.30 -19.27
C ILE A 263 -14.79 -0.46 -20.78
N PHE A 264 -13.94 0.24 -21.54
CA PHE A 264 -13.89 0.14 -22.99
C PHE A 264 -12.53 -0.38 -23.45
N TYR A 265 -12.58 -1.34 -24.37
CA TYR A 265 -11.43 -1.91 -25.06
C TYR A 265 -11.37 -1.41 -26.50
N LYS A 266 -10.25 -1.68 -27.18
CA LYS A 266 -9.98 -1.20 -28.56
C LYS A 266 -11.12 -1.52 -29.54
N ASP A 267 -11.74 -2.69 -29.41
CA ASP A 267 -12.81 -3.15 -30.29
C ASP A 267 -14.13 -2.38 -30.12
N ASN A 268 -14.29 -1.60 -29.03
CA ASN A 268 -15.40 -0.67 -28.86
C ASN A 268 -15.16 0.68 -29.56
N LEU A 269 -13.91 1.02 -29.92
CA LEU A 269 -13.42 2.37 -30.23
C LEU A 269 -12.87 2.44 -31.66
N ILE A 270 -13.74 2.61 -32.66
CA ILE A 270 -13.39 2.53 -34.08
C ILE A 270 -12.85 3.85 -34.62
N ASN A 271 -13.51 4.96 -34.29
CA ASN A 271 -13.12 6.30 -34.72
C ASN A 271 -13.58 7.36 -33.69
N PRO A 272 -13.03 8.59 -33.71
CA PRO A 272 -13.35 9.62 -32.71
C PRO A 272 -14.84 9.93 -32.56
N SER A 273 -15.57 10.11 -33.67
CA SER A 273 -16.98 10.48 -33.59
C SER A 273 -17.86 9.32 -33.10
N GLN A 274 -17.62 8.10 -33.56
CA GLN A 274 -18.32 6.92 -33.04
C GLN A 274 -18.01 6.69 -31.55
N THR A 275 -16.77 6.93 -31.11
CA THR A 275 -16.39 6.78 -29.70
C THR A 275 -17.11 7.78 -28.80
N VAL A 276 -17.08 9.06 -29.18
CA VAL A 276 -17.82 10.12 -28.48
C VAL A 276 -19.33 9.83 -28.46
N GLN A 277 -19.90 9.36 -29.57
CA GLN A 277 -21.31 8.96 -29.64
C GLN A 277 -21.62 7.80 -28.68
N LEU A 278 -20.77 6.76 -28.63
CA LEU A 278 -20.93 5.61 -27.74
C LEU A 278 -20.89 6.06 -26.26
N LEU A 279 -19.88 6.82 -25.85
CA LEU A 279 -19.75 7.31 -24.47
C LEU A 279 -20.92 8.23 -24.09
N ASN A 280 -21.32 9.14 -24.99
CA ASN A 280 -22.49 10.00 -24.77
C ASN A 280 -23.80 9.20 -24.69
N GLN A 281 -23.93 8.09 -25.42
CA GLN A 281 -25.08 7.19 -25.34
C GLN A 281 -25.09 6.45 -24.00
N VAL A 282 -23.95 5.91 -23.56
CA VAL A 282 -23.79 5.27 -22.24
C VAL A 282 -24.14 6.23 -21.10
N LYS A 283 -23.66 7.48 -21.15
CA LYS A 283 -24.05 8.55 -20.19
C LYS A 283 -25.56 8.84 -20.20
N SER A 284 -26.18 8.84 -21.38
CA SER A 284 -27.63 9.11 -21.54
C SER A 284 -28.52 7.97 -21.07
N GLU A 285 -28.03 6.73 -21.17
CA GLU A 285 -28.74 5.50 -20.78
C GLU A 285 -28.50 5.14 -19.30
N ASN A 286 -27.66 5.91 -18.59
CA ASN A 286 -27.50 5.78 -17.14
C ASN A 286 -28.79 6.18 -16.41
N GLY A 287 -29.58 5.18 -15.98
CA GLY A 287 -30.82 5.39 -15.24
C GLY A 287 -30.64 5.82 -13.78
N GLN A 288 -29.43 6.20 -13.36
CA GLN A 288 -29.08 6.50 -11.97
C GLN A 288 -28.86 7.99 -11.73
N LYS A 289 -29.08 8.44 -10.49
CA LYS A 289 -28.61 9.75 -10.01
C LYS A 289 -27.09 9.83 -9.94
N VAL A 290 -26.43 8.69 -9.67
CA VAL A 290 -24.97 8.60 -9.57
C VAL A 290 -24.39 8.45 -10.98
N PRO A 291 -23.44 9.30 -11.39
CA PRO A 291 -22.85 9.24 -12.72
C PRO A 291 -21.86 8.08 -12.85
N LEU A 292 -21.58 7.67 -14.09
CA LEU A 292 -20.71 6.51 -14.38
C LEU A 292 -19.23 6.87 -14.36
N LEU A 293 -18.40 5.94 -13.88
CA LEU A 293 -17.00 5.90 -14.30
C LEU A 293 -16.91 5.32 -15.70
N LEU A 294 -16.11 5.92 -16.58
CA LEU A 294 -15.87 5.48 -17.95
C LEU A 294 -14.36 5.34 -18.12
N GLY A 295 -13.89 4.09 -18.15
CA GLY A 295 -12.47 3.72 -18.06
C GLY A 295 -11.92 3.05 -19.30
N VAL A 296 -10.61 3.17 -19.50
CA VAL A 296 -9.83 2.55 -20.59
C VAL A 296 -8.36 2.47 -20.19
N ASP A 297 -7.60 1.53 -20.75
CA ASP A 297 -6.13 1.47 -20.59
C ASP A 297 -5.43 2.37 -21.62
N GLN A 298 -5.17 3.63 -21.28
CA GLN A 298 -4.44 4.57 -22.14
C GLN A 298 -3.05 4.88 -21.54
N GLU A 299 -2.23 3.84 -21.37
CA GLU A 299 -0.88 3.95 -20.77
C GLU A 299 0.14 4.68 -21.68
N GLY A 300 -0.12 4.71 -23.00
CA GLY A 300 0.84 5.11 -24.02
C GLY A 300 1.73 3.96 -24.49
N GLY A 301 2.64 4.24 -25.44
CA GLY A 301 3.54 3.23 -26.00
C GLY A 301 2.79 2.03 -26.60
N ARG A 302 3.02 0.83 -26.09
CA ARG A 302 2.36 -0.40 -26.57
C ARG A 302 0.89 -0.51 -26.13
N VAL A 303 0.47 0.17 -25.06
CA VAL A 303 -0.87 0.07 -24.48
C VAL A 303 -1.62 1.40 -24.69
N THR A 304 -2.09 1.53 -25.92
CA THR A 304 -2.91 2.66 -26.40
C THR A 304 -4.20 2.08 -26.99
N ARG A 305 -5.34 2.76 -26.80
CA ARG A 305 -6.68 2.28 -27.18
C ARG A 305 -7.48 3.29 -28.00
N LEU A 306 -7.25 4.59 -27.79
CA LEU A 306 -8.01 5.64 -28.47
C LEU A 306 -7.75 5.66 -30.00
N PRO A 307 -8.80 5.83 -30.83
CA PRO A 307 -8.69 5.81 -32.29
C PRO A 307 -8.41 7.21 -32.87
N GLY A 308 -8.35 7.29 -34.21
CA GLY A 308 -8.29 8.57 -34.94
C GLY A 308 -6.90 9.02 -35.37
N GLY A 309 -5.85 8.23 -35.13
CA GLY A 309 -4.49 8.61 -35.48
C GLY A 309 -3.88 9.62 -34.52
N LEU A 310 -4.18 9.47 -33.23
CA LEU A 310 -3.46 10.18 -32.17
C LEU A 310 -1.96 9.83 -32.22
N ILE A 311 -1.11 10.83 -32.01
CA ILE A 311 0.35 10.64 -31.92
C ILE A 311 0.64 9.87 -30.63
N ASN A 312 1.23 8.70 -30.78
CA ASN A 312 1.54 7.85 -29.64
C ASN A 312 2.77 8.34 -28.86
N PHE A 313 2.73 8.20 -27.55
CA PHE A 313 3.87 8.52 -26.68
C PHE A 313 4.96 7.43 -26.77
N PRO A 314 6.22 7.77 -26.40
CA PRO A 314 7.24 6.77 -26.12
C PRO A 314 6.75 5.77 -25.07
N THR A 315 7.31 4.57 -25.08
CA THR A 315 7.06 3.58 -24.04
C THR A 315 7.47 4.11 -22.66
N ASN A 316 6.85 3.62 -21.59
CA ASN A 316 7.25 4.01 -20.23
C ASN A 316 8.73 3.72 -19.98
N LYS A 317 9.29 2.65 -20.58
CA LYS A 317 10.72 2.35 -20.54
C LYS A 317 11.60 3.44 -21.18
N GLU A 318 11.17 4.04 -22.29
CA GLU A 318 11.87 5.16 -22.94
C GLU A 318 11.75 6.45 -22.10
N ILE A 319 10.56 6.74 -21.55
CA ILE A 319 10.36 7.82 -20.56
C ILE A 319 11.27 7.59 -19.34
N GLY A 320 11.41 6.35 -18.91
CA GLY A 320 12.33 5.85 -17.88
C GLY A 320 13.79 6.16 -18.15
N ALA A 321 14.24 5.90 -19.38
CA ALA A 321 15.60 6.20 -19.83
C ALA A 321 15.88 7.72 -19.91
N ILE A 322 14.90 8.52 -20.30
CA ILE A 322 14.97 10.00 -20.28
C ILE A 322 15.02 10.52 -18.83
N ASN A 323 14.36 9.83 -17.88
CA ASN A 323 14.41 10.08 -16.44
C ASN A 323 13.99 11.51 -16.01
N ASN A 324 13.19 12.19 -16.83
CA ASN A 324 12.75 13.56 -16.61
C ASN A 324 11.33 13.62 -16.01
N SER A 325 11.23 14.13 -14.77
CA SER A 325 9.97 14.27 -14.03
C SER A 325 8.97 15.20 -14.71
N GLN A 326 9.43 16.31 -15.29
CA GLN A 326 8.56 17.28 -15.96
C GLN A 326 7.98 16.69 -17.25
N PHE A 327 8.79 15.96 -18.02
CA PHE A 327 8.33 15.22 -19.19
C PHE A 327 7.26 14.20 -18.80
N SER A 328 7.49 13.39 -17.76
CA SER A 328 6.51 12.38 -17.29
C SER A 328 5.18 13.01 -16.84
N TYR A 329 5.23 14.19 -16.19
CA TYR A 329 4.04 14.98 -15.85
C TYR A 329 3.32 15.48 -17.10
N GLN A 330 4.03 16.03 -18.08
CA GLN A 330 3.45 16.52 -19.32
C GLN A 330 2.85 15.38 -20.17
N VAL A 331 3.47 14.20 -20.20
CA VAL A 331 2.89 12.98 -20.82
C VAL A 331 1.57 12.63 -20.14
N GLY A 332 1.54 12.52 -18.81
CA GLY A 332 0.29 12.27 -18.08
C GLY A 332 -0.78 13.35 -18.30
N THR A 333 -0.36 14.61 -18.44
CA THR A 333 -1.25 15.73 -18.77
C THR A 333 -1.86 15.58 -20.16
N MET A 334 -1.11 15.08 -21.13
CA MET A 334 -1.63 14.83 -22.48
C MET A 334 -2.51 13.58 -22.55
N LEU A 335 -2.17 12.48 -21.87
CA LEU A 335 -3.06 11.30 -21.72
C LEU A 335 -4.41 11.72 -21.11
N GLY A 336 -4.38 12.53 -20.05
CA GLY A 336 -5.60 13.10 -19.47
C GLY A 336 -6.38 14.00 -20.44
N LYS A 337 -5.70 14.77 -21.30
CA LYS A 337 -6.35 15.61 -22.33
C LYS A 337 -7.01 14.73 -23.40
N GLU A 338 -6.33 13.70 -23.89
CA GLU A 338 -6.90 12.74 -24.85
C GLU A 338 -8.20 12.13 -24.31
N LEU A 339 -8.18 11.62 -23.07
CA LEU A 339 -9.34 10.97 -22.46
C LEU A 339 -10.51 11.94 -22.26
N LYS A 340 -10.22 13.17 -21.83
CA LYS A 340 -11.22 14.22 -21.64
C LYS A 340 -11.93 14.62 -22.93
N GLU A 341 -11.19 14.77 -24.03
CA GLU A 341 -11.73 15.09 -25.36
C GLU A 341 -12.72 14.02 -25.87
N PHE A 342 -12.45 12.75 -25.57
CA PHE A 342 -13.35 11.65 -25.92
C PHE A 342 -14.50 11.45 -24.90
N GLY A 343 -14.42 12.09 -23.73
CA GLY A 343 -15.43 12.06 -22.68
C GLY A 343 -15.30 10.92 -21.66
N PHE A 344 -14.14 10.25 -21.64
CA PHE A 344 -13.73 9.35 -20.55
C PHE A 344 -13.47 10.15 -19.27
N ASN A 345 -13.40 9.46 -18.13
CA ASN A 345 -13.13 10.10 -16.84
C ASN A 345 -12.25 9.27 -15.89
N LEU A 346 -11.85 8.07 -16.30
CA LEU A 346 -10.89 7.23 -15.58
C LEU A 346 -9.88 6.67 -16.58
N ASP A 347 -8.61 6.62 -16.17
CA ASP A 347 -7.52 5.95 -16.88
C ASP A 347 -6.98 4.81 -16.03
N PHE A 348 -6.74 3.66 -16.66
CA PHE A 348 -6.00 2.58 -16.05
C PHE A 348 -4.49 2.79 -16.25
N ALA A 349 -4.00 3.94 -15.82
CA ALA A 349 -2.59 4.33 -15.86
C ALA A 349 -2.25 5.21 -14.63
N PRO A 350 -0.99 5.25 -14.18
CA PRO A 350 0.20 4.61 -14.74
C PRO A 350 0.55 3.24 -14.14
N VAL A 351 1.39 2.50 -14.87
CA VAL A 351 2.02 1.27 -14.39
C VAL A 351 3.19 1.61 -13.46
N LEU A 352 3.11 1.17 -12.21
CA LEU A 352 4.14 1.32 -11.18
C LEU A 352 4.93 0.03 -10.92
N ASP A 353 4.74 -1.00 -11.74
CA ASP A 353 5.54 -2.22 -11.66
C ASP A 353 7.00 -1.96 -11.97
N ILE A 354 7.91 -2.50 -11.16
CA ILE A 354 9.34 -2.49 -11.44
C ILE A 354 9.67 -3.73 -12.27
N ASN A 355 10.15 -3.56 -13.51
CA ASN A 355 10.48 -4.69 -14.38
C ASN A 355 11.82 -5.34 -13.96
N SER A 356 11.82 -6.00 -12.81
CA SER A 356 12.95 -6.67 -12.16
C SER A 356 13.28 -8.01 -12.83
N ASN A 357 12.28 -8.76 -13.31
CA ASN A 357 12.51 -9.94 -14.15
C ASN A 357 12.71 -9.52 -15.62
N PRO A 358 13.90 -9.74 -16.23
CA PRO A 358 14.12 -9.43 -17.64
C PRO A 358 13.32 -10.33 -18.61
N ASN A 359 12.79 -11.46 -18.12
CA ASN A 359 11.94 -12.37 -18.88
C ASN A 359 10.43 -12.16 -18.62
N ASN A 360 10.03 -11.05 -18.01
CA ASN A 360 8.61 -10.76 -17.77
C ASN A 360 7.85 -10.59 -19.11
N PRO A 361 6.82 -11.40 -19.39
CA PRO A 361 6.12 -11.35 -20.67
C PRO A 361 5.07 -10.23 -20.78
N VAL A 362 4.64 -9.65 -19.66
CA VAL A 362 3.47 -8.74 -19.58
C VAL A 362 3.88 -7.27 -19.46
N ILE A 363 4.81 -6.99 -18.55
CA ILE A 363 5.21 -5.64 -18.15
C ILE A 363 6.22 -5.08 -19.16
N GLY A 364 7.49 -5.49 -19.11
CA GLY A 364 8.50 -5.16 -20.10
C GLY A 364 8.66 -3.65 -20.32
N ASP A 365 8.22 -3.19 -21.49
CA ASP A 365 8.24 -1.79 -21.95
C ASP A 365 7.17 -0.89 -21.29
N ARG A 366 6.16 -1.47 -20.64
CA ARG A 366 5.13 -0.75 -19.87
C ARG A 366 5.63 -0.22 -18.53
N SER A 367 6.75 -0.71 -18.03
CA SER A 367 7.41 -0.18 -16.82
C SER A 367 8.39 0.92 -17.17
N TYR A 368 8.52 1.92 -16.29
CA TYR A 368 9.59 2.92 -16.35
C TYR A 368 11.00 2.35 -16.09
N GLY A 369 11.13 1.08 -15.68
CA GLY A 369 12.42 0.39 -15.60
C GLY A 369 12.52 -0.62 -14.47
N ASN A 370 13.75 -1.03 -14.16
CA ASN A 370 14.07 -2.00 -13.11
C ASN A 370 14.53 -1.35 -11.80
N ASN A 371 14.31 -0.04 -11.64
CA ASN A 371 14.76 0.74 -10.48
C ASN A 371 13.57 1.41 -9.77
N ALA A 372 13.41 1.15 -8.48
CA ALA A 372 12.30 1.66 -7.68
C ALA A 372 12.20 3.18 -7.65
N GLU A 373 13.32 3.92 -7.59
CA GLU A 373 13.31 5.39 -7.57
C GLU A 373 12.85 5.98 -8.90
N ILE A 374 13.30 5.42 -10.04
CA ILE A 374 12.87 5.86 -11.37
C ILE A 374 11.37 5.61 -11.55
N VAL A 375 10.90 4.39 -11.23
CA VAL A 375 9.49 4.00 -11.35
C VAL A 375 8.59 4.85 -10.45
N SER A 376 9.00 5.06 -9.18
CA SER A 376 8.29 5.95 -8.26
C SER A 376 8.23 7.37 -8.81
N LYS A 377 9.40 7.97 -9.11
CA LYS A 377 9.52 9.38 -9.47
C LYS A 377 8.75 9.74 -10.75
N LEU A 378 8.78 8.87 -11.76
CA LEU A 378 8.14 9.15 -13.05
C LEU A 378 6.66 8.78 -13.03
N GLY A 379 6.29 7.61 -12.48
CA GLY A 379 4.90 7.21 -12.32
C GLY A 379 4.10 8.18 -11.46
N ILE A 380 4.67 8.71 -10.37
CA ILE A 380 4.01 9.75 -9.55
C ILE A 380 3.70 11.00 -10.37
N GLN A 381 4.62 11.42 -11.24
CA GLN A 381 4.42 12.60 -12.07
C GLN A 381 3.40 12.35 -13.17
N THR A 382 3.40 11.16 -13.80
CA THR A 382 2.39 10.79 -14.79
C THR A 382 0.98 10.74 -14.19
N PHE A 383 0.78 10.15 -13.01
CA PHE A 383 -0.56 10.18 -12.40
C PHE A 383 -0.98 11.60 -12.04
N LYS A 384 -0.09 12.45 -11.50
CA LYS A 384 -0.39 13.86 -11.23
C LYS A 384 -0.74 14.65 -12.49
N GLY A 385 -0.10 14.33 -13.62
CA GLY A 385 -0.47 14.86 -14.93
C GLY A 385 -1.90 14.50 -15.33
N ILE A 386 -2.28 13.23 -15.18
CA ILE A 386 -3.65 12.74 -15.46
C ILE A 386 -4.67 13.44 -14.53
N GLN A 387 -4.37 13.53 -13.23
CA GLN A 387 -5.20 14.25 -12.24
C GLN A 387 -5.44 15.71 -12.64
N SER A 388 -4.42 16.40 -13.18
CA SER A 388 -4.53 17.81 -13.58
C SER A 388 -5.61 18.09 -14.63
N GLN A 389 -6.04 17.06 -15.38
CA GLN A 389 -7.09 17.16 -16.39
C GLN A 389 -8.49 16.80 -15.87
N HIS A 390 -8.62 16.47 -14.57
CA HIS A 390 -9.80 15.88 -13.95
C HIS A 390 -10.15 14.48 -14.50
N ILE A 391 -9.12 13.71 -14.88
CA ILE A 391 -9.23 12.27 -15.14
C ILE A 391 -8.71 11.53 -13.92
N ILE A 392 -9.39 10.46 -13.50
CA ILE A 392 -8.99 9.62 -12.37
C ILE A 392 -7.86 8.67 -12.84
N PRO A 393 -6.61 8.78 -12.34
CA PRO A 393 -5.60 7.76 -12.60
C PRO A 393 -5.80 6.53 -11.73
N THR A 394 -5.26 5.41 -12.17
CA THR A 394 -5.22 4.15 -11.41
C THR A 394 -3.81 3.59 -11.39
N ILE A 395 -3.17 3.59 -10.22
CA ILE A 395 -1.82 3.02 -10.09
C ILE A 395 -1.89 1.49 -10.05
N LYS A 396 -1.07 0.82 -10.88
CA LYS A 396 -1.19 -0.63 -11.11
C LYS A 396 0.16 -1.34 -11.36
N HIS A 397 0.31 -2.64 -11.09
CA HIS A 397 -0.70 -3.58 -10.60
C HIS A 397 -0.25 -4.10 -9.22
N PHE A 398 -0.88 -3.62 -8.14
CA PHE A 398 -0.49 -3.91 -6.76
C PHE A 398 -0.61 -5.42 -6.45
N PRO A 399 0.33 -6.04 -5.72
CA PRO A 399 1.48 -5.46 -5.02
C PRO A 399 2.77 -5.39 -5.83
N GLY A 400 2.72 -5.59 -7.16
CA GLY A 400 3.87 -5.55 -8.07
C GLY A 400 3.96 -6.77 -8.99
N HIS A 401 3.70 -6.57 -10.28
CA HIS A 401 3.66 -7.61 -11.31
C HIS A 401 5.00 -7.80 -12.07
N GLY A 402 5.96 -6.90 -11.90
CA GLY A 402 7.17 -6.84 -12.72
C GLY A 402 8.20 -7.97 -12.51
N ASP A 403 8.04 -8.81 -11.49
CA ASP A 403 8.87 -10.00 -11.25
C ASP A 403 8.21 -11.33 -11.67
N THR A 404 7.02 -11.30 -12.29
CA THR A 404 6.37 -12.52 -12.79
C THR A 404 7.10 -13.10 -14.01
N SER A 405 6.96 -14.40 -14.21
CA SER A 405 7.46 -15.14 -15.40
C SER A 405 6.34 -15.75 -16.25
N VAL A 406 5.09 -15.54 -15.85
CA VAL A 406 3.85 -16.04 -16.47
C VAL A 406 2.93 -14.86 -16.73
N ASP A 407 2.16 -14.94 -17.81
CA ASP A 407 1.16 -13.93 -18.18
C ASP A 407 -0.18 -14.23 -17.47
N SER A 408 -0.63 -13.29 -16.64
CA SER A 408 -1.89 -13.38 -15.89
C SER A 408 -3.14 -13.40 -16.76
N HIS A 409 -3.06 -12.96 -18.02
CA HIS A 409 -4.15 -13.16 -18.99
C HIS A 409 -4.35 -14.63 -19.35
N LEU A 410 -3.32 -15.48 -19.18
CA LEU A 410 -3.29 -16.87 -19.60
C LEU A 410 -3.34 -17.86 -18.42
N GLU A 411 -2.54 -17.63 -17.37
CA GLU A 411 -2.42 -18.53 -16.21
C GLU A 411 -2.09 -17.73 -14.94
N LEU A 412 -2.43 -18.25 -13.75
CA LEU A 412 -2.15 -17.58 -12.47
C LEU A 412 -0.63 -17.49 -12.16
N PRO A 413 0.00 -16.30 -12.15
CA PRO A 413 1.42 -16.18 -11.83
C PRO A 413 1.65 -16.38 -10.33
N ILE A 414 2.69 -17.13 -9.99
CA ILE A 414 3.10 -17.40 -8.60
C ILE A 414 4.45 -16.74 -8.32
N VAL A 415 4.50 -15.88 -7.30
CA VAL A 415 5.72 -15.19 -6.86
C VAL A 415 6.07 -15.63 -5.44
N ASN A 416 7.29 -16.12 -5.23
CA ASN A 416 7.71 -16.70 -3.94
C ASN A 416 8.45 -15.69 -3.04
N LYS A 417 7.94 -14.46 -2.93
CA LYS A 417 8.51 -13.37 -2.10
C LYS A 417 7.83 -13.24 -0.75
N SER A 418 8.60 -12.93 0.30
CA SER A 418 8.08 -12.53 1.61
C SER A 418 7.70 -11.04 1.62
N LEU A 419 6.95 -10.61 2.64
CA LEU A 419 6.58 -9.20 2.80
C LEU A 419 7.80 -8.28 2.85
N GLN A 420 8.87 -8.70 3.53
CA GLN A 420 10.11 -7.93 3.59
C GLN A 420 10.70 -7.72 2.19
N GLN A 421 10.79 -8.78 1.37
CA GLN A 421 11.33 -8.68 0.02
C GLN A 421 10.49 -7.76 -0.88
N LEU A 422 9.16 -7.75 -0.71
CA LEU A 422 8.29 -6.81 -1.42
C LEU A 422 8.47 -5.36 -0.94
N LYS A 423 8.66 -5.14 0.37
CA LYS A 423 8.96 -3.80 0.93
C LYS A 423 10.31 -3.25 0.46
N GLU A 424 11.28 -4.12 0.20
CA GLU A 424 12.60 -3.75 -0.32
C GLU A 424 12.62 -3.41 -1.82
N LEU A 425 11.54 -3.69 -2.57
CA LEU A 425 11.48 -3.43 -4.01
C LEU A 425 10.06 -3.07 -4.50
N GLU A 426 9.19 -4.07 -4.68
CA GLU A 426 7.92 -3.92 -5.39
C GLU A 426 6.93 -2.91 -4.78
N LEU A 427 6.89 -2.76 -3.45
CA LEU A 427 5.96 -1.87 -2.76
C LEU A 427 6.39 -0.40 -2.74
N ILE A 428 7.68 -0.10 -2.97
CA ILE A 428 8.25 1.25 -2.86
C ILE A 428 7.50 2.26 -3.76
N PRO A 429 7.20 1.97 -5.04
CA PRO A 429 6.43 2.89 -5.88
C PRO A 429 5.00 3.09 -5.40
N PHE A 430 4.34 2.05 -4.90
CA PHE A 430 2.96 2.15 -4.40
C PHE A 430 2.87 2.96 -3.11
N GLU A 431 3.75 2.72 -2.15
CA GLU A 431 3.83 3.50 -0.91
C GLU A 431 4.08 4.99 -1.20
N LYS A 432 5.07 5.31 -2.05
CA LYS A 432 5.35 6.70 -2.44
C LYS A 432 4.21 7.33 -3.24
N ALA A 433 3.47 6.57 -4.05
CA ALA A 433 2.33 7.05 -4.81
C ALA A 433 1.10 7.32 -3.92
N ILE A 434 0.82 6.44 -2.95
CA ILE A 434 -0.21 6.63 -1.92
C ILE A 434 0.08 7.90 -1.12
N ASN A 435 1.30 8.03 -0.60
CA ASN A 435 1.78 9.22 0.11
C ASN A 435 1.82 10.49 -0.78
N SER A 436 1.72 10.34 -2.11
CA SER A 436 1.64 11.43 -3.09
C SER A 436 0.22 11.76 -3.56
N GLY A 437 -0.81 11.11 -3.01
CA GLY A 437 -2.22 11.39 -3.31
C GLY A 437 -2.82 10.56 -4.45
N ALA A 438 -2.40 9.31 -4.63
CA ALA A 438 -3.03 8.38 -5.57
C ALA A 438 -4.46 8.01 -5.14
N ASP A 439 -5.44 8.17 -6.02
CA ASP A 439 -6.87 8.01 -5.68
C ASP A 439 -7.43 6.60 -5.90
N VAL A 440 -6.85 5.83 -6.81
CA VAL A 440 -7.26 4.46 -7.13
C VAL A 440 -6.05 3.53 -7.24
N VAL A 441 -6.12 2.37 -6.59
CA VAL A 441 -5.13 1.28 -6.69
C VAL A 441 -5.79 0.07 -7.33
N MET A 442 -5.21 -0.44 -8.43
CA MET A 442 -5.61 -1.70 -9.04
C MET A 442 -4.76 -2.86 -8.50
N VAL A 443 -5.43 -3.94 -8.09
CA VAL A 443 -4.80 -5.13 -7.49
C VAL A 443 -4.76 -6.30 -8.47
N ALA A 444 -3.55 -6.78 -8.73
CA ALA A 444 -3.23 -7.83 -9.69
C ALA A 444 -3.73 -9.23 -9.30
N HIS A 445 -3.86 -10.11 -10.29
CA HIS A 445 -4.11 -11.54 -10.09
C HIS A 445 -2.78 -12.31 -9.93
N ILE A 446 -2.08 -12.12 -8.81
CA ILE A 446 -0.79 -12.78 -8.51
C ILE A 446 -0.90 -13.56 -7.19
N LEU A 447 -0.54 -14.85 -7.19
CA LEU A 447 -0.44 -15.66 -5.97
C LEU A 447 0.91 -15.43 -5.28
N LEU A 448 0.87 -15.13 -3.97
CA LEU A 448 2.05 -14.87 -3.14
C LEU A 448 2.03 -15.82 -1.92
N PRO A 449 2.44 -17.10 -2.06
CA PRO A 449 2.20 -18.16 -1.06
C PRO A 449 2.76 -17.91 0.35
N LYS A 450 3.73 -17.00 0.49
CA LYS A 450 4.30 -16.57 1.77
C LYS A 450 3.45 -15.52 2.51
N LEU A 451 2.43 -14.96 1.86
CA LEU A 451 1.47 -13.99 2.40
C LEU A 451 0.06 -14.57 2.45
N ASP A 452 -0.32 -15.27 1.38
CA ASP A 452 -1.59 -15.96 1.22
C ASP A 452 -1.38 -17.14 0.27
N ALA A 453 -1.59 -18.36 0.78
CA ALA A 453 -1.40 -19.59 0.01
C ALA A 453 -2.66 -20.00 -0.75
N ASP A 454 -3.82 -19.47 -0.37
CA ASP A 454 -5.12 -19.88 -0.87
C ASP A 454 -5.66 -18.95 -1.97
N PHE A 455 -5.33 -17.66 -1.91
CA PHE A 455 -5.90 -16.64 -2.80
C PHE A 455 -4.88 -15.74 -3.52
N PRO A 456 -5.14 -15.38 -4.79
CA PRO A 456 -4.39 -14.34 -5.48
C PRO A 456 -4.58 -12.98 -4.79
N SER A 457 -3.65 -12.05 -5.03
CA SER A 457 -3.60 -10.73 -4.39
C SER A 457 -4.93 -9.96 -4.44
N SER A 458 -5.64 -10.02 -5.58
CA SER A 458 -6.98 -9.41 -5.78
C SER A 458 -8.09 -9.97 -4.88
N MET A 459 -7.91 -11.15 -4.30
CA MET A 459 -8.84 -11.85 -3.41
C MET A 459 -8.27 -12.06 -1.99
N SER A 460 -7.02 -11.66 -1.75
CA SER A 460 -6.34 -11.89 -0.47
C SER A 460 -6.62 -10.78 0.53
N LYS A 461 -7.25 -11.14 1.67
CA LYS A 461 -7.47 -10.22 2.79
C LYS A 461 -6.14 -9.80 3.43
N ASN A 462 -5.14 -10.66 3.45
CA ASN A 462 -3.81 -10.36 3.99
C ASN A 462 -3.12 -9.26 3.16
N ILE A 463 -3.30 -9.27 1.85
CA ILE A 463 -2.68 -8.30 0.94
C ILE A 463 -3.50 -7.01 0.87
N ILE A 464 -4.82 -7.09 0.62
CA ILE A 464 -5.65 -5.90 0.47
C ILE A 464 -5.91 -5.23 1.82
N THR A 465 -6.53 -5.92 2.79
CA THR A 465 -6.75 -5.33 4.11
C THR A 465 -5.44 -5.22 4.91
N GLY A 466 -4.67 -6.30 5.00
CA GLY A 466 -3.51 -6.36 5.90
C GLY A 466 -2.29 -5.54 5.48
N ILE A 467 -2.03 -5.38 4.18
CA ILE A 467 -0.92 -4.54 3.68
C ILE A 467 -1.45 -3.20 3.18
N LEU A 468 -2.31 -3.19 2.16
CA LEU A 468 -2.71 -1.93 1.51
C LEU A 468 -3.54 -1.02 2.43
N ARG A 469 -4.62 -1.51 3.05
CA ARG A 469 -5.48 -0.69 3.95
C ARG A 469 -4.86 -0.36 5.31
N GLN A 470 -4.04 -1.26 5.84
CA GLN A 470 -3.53 -1.17 7.21
C GLN A 470 -2.09 -0.68 7.28
N GLN A 471 -1.13 -1.35 6.61
CA GLN A 471 0.29 -0.98 6.70
C GLN A 471 0.66 0.22 5.83
N LEU A 472 -0.01 0.40 4.68
CA LEU A 472 0.17 1.57 3.79
C LEU A 472 -0.90 2.66 4.00
N ASP A 473 -1.73 2.52 5.05
CA ASP A 473 -2.84 3.41 5.43
C ASP A 473 -3.74 3.89 4.25
N TYR A 474 -3.97 3.02 3.26
CA TYR A 474 -4.64 3.44 2.03
C TYR A 474 -6.17 3.50 2.16
N SER A 475 -6.72 4.72 2.16
CA SER A 475 -8.16 4.97 2.25
C SER A 475 -8.88 5.20 0.90
N GLY A 476 -8.16 5.35 -0.21
CA GLY A 476 -8.73 5.55 -1.56
C GLY A 476 -9.45 4.32 -2.15
N VAL A 477 -9.85 4.36 -3.43
CA VAL A 477 -10.61 3.26 -4.04
C VAL A 477 -9.69 2.10 -4.41
N VAL A 478 -10.02 0.89 -3.96
CA VAL A 478 -9.35 -0.34 -4.42
C VAL A 478 -10.20 -0.99 -5.50
N ILE A 479 -9.62 -1.14 -6.70
CA ILE A 479 -10.22 -1.90 -7.81
C ILE A 479 -9.41 -3.18 -8.05
N THR A 480 -10.06 -4.21 -8.57
CA THR A 480 -9.34 -5.41 -9.03
C THR A 480 -8.85 -5.23 -10.47
N ASP A 481 -7.84 -6.00 -10.85
CA ASP A 481 -7.61 -6.31 -12.27
C ASP A 481 -8.84 -7.09 -12.85
N ASP A 482 -8.87 -7.33 -14.16
CA ASP A 482 -10.05 -7.91 -14.82
C ASP A 482 -10.28 -9.38 -14.42
N MET A 483 -11.35 -9.61 -13.63
CA MET A 483 -11.76 -10.94 -13.15
C MET A 483 -12.02 -11.96 -14.27
N THR A 484 -12.08 -11.53 -15.52
CA THR A 484 -12.28 -12.40 -16.69
C THR A 484 -10.98 -12.92 -17.30
N MET A 485 -9.82 -12.58 -16.74
CA MET A 485 -8.51 -13.13 -17.09
C MET A 485 -8.34 -14.60 -16.63
N GLY A 486 -7.54 -15.39 -17.37
CA GLY A 486 -7.31 -16.82 -17.09
C GLY A 486 -6.85 -17.11 -15.66
N ALA A 487 -5.99 -16.24 -15.09
CA ALA A 487 -5.54 -16.30 -13.69
C ALA A 487 -6.67 -16.35 -12.65
N ILE A 488 -7.91 -15.97 -13.01
CA ILE A 488 -9.10 -16.11 -12.19
C ILE A 488 -10.05 -17.17 -12.75
N ILE A 489 -10.49 -17.07 -14.01
CA ILE A 489 -11.62 -17.88 -14.52
C ILE A 489 -11.32 -19.37 -14.65
N ASP A 490 -10.04 -19.75 -14.79
CA ASP A 490 -9.63 -21.16 -14.87
C ASP A 490 -9.53 -21.82 -13.48
N HIS A 491 -9.64 -21.03 -12.40
CA HIS A 491 -9.49 -21.48 -11.02
C HIS A 491 -10.71 -21.19 -10.12
N TYR A 492 -11.51 -20.17 -10.43
CA TYR A 492 -12.63 -19.68 -9.64
C TYR A 492 -13.82 -19.30 -10.53
N SER A 493 -15.04 -19.48 -10.05
CA SER A 493 -16.19 -18.83 -10.69
C SER A 493 -16.16 -17.32 -10.41
N ILE A 494 -16.64 -16.52 -11.35
CA ILE A 494 -16.70 -15.05 -11.26
C ILE A 494 -17.43 -14.62 -9.98
N GLY A 495 -18.54 -15.30 -9.65
CA GLY A 495 -19.31 -15.05 -8.45
C GLY A 495 -18.52 -15.25 -7.16
N ARG A 496 -17.68 -16.29 -7.08
CA ARG A 496 -16.80 -16.53 -5.92
C ARG A 496 -15.67 -15.51 -5.87
N ALA A 497 -15.04 -15.22 -7.01
CA ALA A 497 -13.95 -14.26 -7.11
C ALA A 497 -14.37 -12.85 -6.65
N ALA A 498 -15.55 -12.38 -7.10
CA ALA A 498 -16.12 -11.11 -6.68
C ALA A 498 -16.41 -11.05 -5.17
N VAL A 499 -17.02 -12.11 -4.60
CA VAL A 499 -17.36 -12.19 -3.18
C VAL A 499 -16.10 -12.16 -2.30
N GLU A 500 -15.09 -12.98 -2.60
CA GLU A 500 -13.83 -12.98 -1.82
C GLU A 500 -13.06 -11.66 -1.93
N SER A 501 -13.04 -11.02 -3.11
CA SER A 501 -12.40 -9.72 -3.30
C SER A 501 -13.05 -8.61 -2.46
N VAL A 502 -14.39 -8.56 -2.38
CA VAL A 502 -15.08 -7.58 -1.52
C VAL A 502 -14.86 -7.88 -0.03
N LYS A 503 -14.80 -9.16 0.37
CA LYS A 503 -14.42 -9.61 1.74
C LYS A 503 -12.96 -9.26 2.08
N ALA A 504 -12.07 -9.27 1.08
CA ALA A 504 -10.65 -8.95 1.21
C ALA A 504 -10.38 -7.44 1.34
N GLY A 505 -11.26 -6.58 0.79
CA GLY A 505 -11.21 -5.13 0.94
C GLY A 505 -11.26 -4.32 -0.37
N SER A 506 -11.48 -4.97 -1.51
CA SER A 506 -11.74 -4.28 -2.79
C SER A 506 -13.08 -3.54 -2.75
N ASP A 507 -13.10 -2.33 -3.29
CA ASP A 507 -14.32 -1.53 -3.42
C ASP A 507 -14.96 -1.72 -4.80
N ILE A 508 -14.17 -1.90 -5.87
CA ILE A 508 -14.68 -2.14 -7.22
C ILE A 508 -14.17 -3.47 -7.75
N ILE A 509 -15.05 -4.26 -8.37
CA ILE A 509 -14.74 -5.48 -9.11
C ILE A 509 -14.82 -5.16 -10.61
N LEU A 510 -13.69 -5.33 -11.31
CA LEU A 510 -13.60 -5.20 -12.76
C LEU A 510 -14.00 -6.53 -13.42
N VAL A 511 -14.99 -6.49 -14.31
CA VAL A 511 -15.47 -7.63 -15.11
C VAL A 511 -15.57 -7.17 -16.56
N GLY A 512 -14.44 -7.15 -17.27
CA GLY A 512 -14.35 -6.52 -18.59
C GLY A 512 -14.95 -7.33 -19.74
N HIS A 513 -15.23 -8.62 -19.55
CA HIS A 513 -15.78 -9.47 -20.61
C HIS A 513 -17.01 -10.30 -20.20
N GLY A 514 -18.03 -10.30 -21.06
CA GLY A 514 -19.22 -11.13 -20.92
C GLY A 514 -20.28 -10.58 -19.96
N TYR A 515 -21.42 -10.17 -20.51
CA TYR A 515 -22.58 -9.69 -19.73
C TYR A 515 -23.00 -10.66 -18.61
N ASN A 516 -23.01 -11.97 -18.88
CA ASN A 516 -23.39 -12.98 -17.88
C ASN A 516 -22.42 -13.02 -16.69
N ASN A 517 -21.12 -12.76 -16.90
CA ASN A 517 -20.12 -12.72 -15.84
C ASN A 517 -20.40 -11.55 -14.88
N ALA A 518 -20.70 -10.37 -15.42
CA ALA A 518 -21.08 -9.20 -14.60
C ALA A 518 -22.37 -9.46 -13.81
N VAL A 519 -23.36 -10.14 -14.40
CA VAL A 519 -24.59 -10.56 -13.72
C VAL A 519 -24.34 -11.62 -12.64
N GLU A 520 -23.42 -12.56 -12.87
CA GLU A 520 -23.00 -13.54 -11.86
C GLU A 520 -22.34 -12.87 -10.66
N ALA A 521 -21.42 -11.93 -10.88
CA ALA A 521 -20.78 -11.15 -9.81
C ALA A 521 -21.83 -10.41 -8.95
N ILE A 522 -22.75 -9.68 -9.59
CA ILE A 522 -23.82 -8.92 -8.90
C ILE A 522 -24.73 -9.83 -8.08
N SER A 523 -25.22 -10.91 -8.69
CA SER A 523 -26.13 -11.84 -8.01
C SER A 523 -25.45 -12.60 -6.87
N SER A 524 -24.16 -12.91 -7.00
CA SER A 524 -23.35 -13.55 -5.95
C SER A 524 -23.08 -12.60 -4.78
N LEU A 525 -22.68 -11.36 -5.04
CA LEU A 525 -22.53 -10.32 -4.01
C LEU A 525 -23.84 -10.08 -3.26
N LYS A 526 -24.97 -9.99 -3.97
CA LYS A 526 -26.30 -9.86 -3.36
C LYS A 526 -26.63 -11.05 -2.46
N SER A 527 -26.36 -12.26 -2.93
CA SER A 527 -26.58 -13.48 -2.15
C SER A 527 -25.70 -13.53 -0.90
N ALA A 528 -24.43 -13.14 -1.00
CA ALA A 528 -23.50 -13.09 0.12
C ALA A 528 -23.96 -12.09 1.21
N VAL A 529 -24.44 -10.90 0.81
CA VAL A 529 -25.02 -9.93 1.76
C VAL A 529 -26.29 -10.47 2.41
N GLN A 530 -27.21 -11.03 1.62
CA GLN A 530 -28.46 -11.61 2.14
C GLN A 530 -28.25 -12.80 3.09
N LYS A 531 -27.13 -13.53 2.94
CA LYS A 531 -26.71 -14.64 3.83
C LYS A 531 -25.89 -14.18 5.04
N GLY A 532 -25.52 -12.89 5.11
CA GLY A 532 -24.66 -12.36 6.17
C GLY A 532 -23.17 -12.70 6.04
N GLU A 533 -22.73 -13.22 4.88
CA GLU A 533 -21.30 -13.45 4.59
C GLU A 533 -20.54 -12.13 4.39
N ILE A 534 -21.21 -11.14 3.81
CA ILE A 534 -20.75 -9.76 3.69
C ILE A 534 -21.75 -8.88 4.46
N THR A 535 -21.28 -8.00 5.35
CA THR A 535 -22.18 -7.03 6.00
C THR A 535 -22.56 -5.93 5.02
N GLU A 536 -23.81 -5.42 5.09
CA GLU A 536 -24.18 -4.24 4.29
C GLU A 536 -23.31 -3.03 4.64
N GLN A 537 -22.78 -2.95 5.87
CA GLN A 537 -21.78 -1.94 6.24
C GLN A 537 -20.52 -2.02 5.37
N ARG A 538 -19.96 -3.21 5.12
CA ARG A 538 -18.79 -3.35 4.22
C ARG A 538 -19.09 -2.84 2.82
N ILE A 539 -20.31 -3.05 2.32
CA ILE A 539 -20.77 -2.47 1.05
C ILE A 539 -20.86 -0.95 1.13
N ASN A 540 -21.47 -0.39 2.18
CA ASN A 540 -21.58 1.06 2.40
C ASN A 540 -20.20 1.75 2.43
N GLU A 541 -19.19 1.12 3.05
CA GLU A 541 -17.81 1.62 3.07
C GLU A 541 -17.21 1.72 1.67
N SER A 542 -17.41 0.71 0.80
CA SER A 542 -17.00 0.77 -0.60
C SER A 542 -17.73 1.89 -1.35
N VAL A 543 -19.05 1.97 -1.20
CA VAL A 543 -19.88 2.98 -1.87
C VAL A 543 -19.50 4.39 -1.44
N SER A 544 -19.13 4.63 -0.16
CA SER A 544 -18.65 5.92 0.32
C SER A 544 -17.43 6.38 -0.48
N ARG A 545 -16.38 5.55 -0.55
CA ARG A 545 -15.15 5.84 -1.32
C ARG A 545 -15.43 6.09 -2.80
N ILE A 546 -16.31 5.29 -3.41
CA ILE A 546 -16.68 5.44 -4.83
C ILE A 546 -17.43 6.75 -5.08
N LEU A 547 -18.34 7.16 -4.18
CA LEU A 547 -19.06 8.44 -4.28
C LEU A 547 -18.16 9.64 -3.95
N GLU A 548 -17.22 9.50 -3.02
CA GLU A 548 -16.20 10.50 -2.70
C GLU A 548 -15.25 10.71 -3.89
N LEU A 549 -14.78 9.63 -4.53
CA LEU A 549 -13.99 9.68 -5.76
C LEU A 549 -14.76 10.40 -6.88
N LYS A 550 -16.01 9.99 -7.15
CA LYS A 550 -16.86 10.64 -8.17
C LYS A 550 -17.08 12.12 -7.88
N LYS A 551 -17.21 12.50 -6.61
CA LYS A 551 -17.35 13.89 -6.18
C LYS A 551 -16.05 14.68 -6.34
N LYS A 552 -14.90 14.11 -5.96
CA LYS A 552 -13.56 14.74 -6.06
C LYS A 552 -13.22 15.16 -7.50
N TYR A 553 -13.65 14.35 -8.48
CA TYR A 553 -13.40 14.59 -9.90
C TYR A 553 -14.57 15.23 -10.65
N GLU A 554 -15.59 15.72 -9.93
CA GLU A 554 -16.77 16.40 -10.52
C GLU A 554 -17.48 15.57 -11.60
N ILE A 555 -17.44 14.24 -11.45
CA ILE A 555 -17.94 13.29 -12.43
C ILE A 555 -19.43 13.55 -12.65
N ASN A 556 -19.83 13.56 -13.92
CA ASN A 556 -21.20 13.86 -14.34
C ASN A 556 -21.56 13.10 -15.63
N ASN A 557 -22.83 13.13 -16.01
CA ASN A 557 -23.35 12.47 -17.22
C ASN A 557 -23.44 13.45 -18.42
N GLU A 558 -22.75 14.60 -18.40
CA GLU A 558 -22.82 15.57 -19.50
C GLU A 558 -22.17 15.04 -20.78
N LYS A 559 -22.76 15.43 -21.91
CA LYS A 559 -22.29 15.03 -23.24
C LYS A 559 -21.13 15.91 -23.67
N VAL A 560 -20.09 15.29 -24.22
CA VAL A 560 -18.98 15.99 -24.87
C VAL A 560 -19.24 16.16 -26.36
N ASN A 561 -18.60 17.15 -26.98
CA ASN A 561 -18.56 17.30 -28.43
C ASN A 561 -17.60 16.29 -29.07
N ASN A 562 -17.54 16.22 -30.41
CA ASN A 562 -16.53 15.40 -31.09
C ASN A 562 -15.11 15.89 -30.72
N ALA A 563 -14.23 14.95 -30.35
CA ALA A 563 -12.84 15.20 -29.95
C ALA A 563 -12.02 15.94 -31.03
N ASN A 564 -11.25 16.95 -30.63
CA ASN A 564 -10.40 17.73 -31.54
C ASN A 564 -9.02 17.08 -31.74
N ILE A 565 -8.97 16.00 -32.52
CA ILE A 565 -7.75 15.20 -32.75
C ILE A 565 -6.58 16.03 -33.30
N GLU A 566 -6.84 17.02 -34.16
CA GLU A 566 -5.77 17.86 -34.73
C GLU A 566 -5.08 18.71 -33.66
N GLU A 567 -5.84 19.33 -32.75
CA GLU A 567 -5.29 20.14 -31.66
C GLU A 567 -4.58 19.28 -30.60
N VAL A 568 -5.13 18.10 -30.30
CA VAL A 568 -4.47 17.12 -29.42
C VAL A 568 -3.13 16.70 -30.03
N ASN A 569 -3.10 16.33 -31.32
CA ASN A 569 -1.86 15.98 -32.01
C ASN A 569 -0.86 17.12 -32.10
N GLN A 570 -1.31 18.38 -32.30
CA GLN A 570 -0.42 19.55 -32.23
C GLN A 570 0.18 19.71 -30.82
N SER A 571 -0.62 19.48 -29.77
CA SER A 571 -0.18 19.54 -28.37
C SER A 571 0.87 18.46 -28.06
N ILE A 572 0.59 17.20 -28.45
CA ILE A 572 1.50 16.06 -28.27
C ILE A 572 2.77 16.24 -29.08
N LYS A 573 2.67 16.62 -30.35
CA LYS A 573 3.85 16.85 -31.19
C LYS A 573 4.76 17.91 -30.59
N LYS A 574 4.22 19.05 -30.16
CA LYS A 574 5.00 20.10 -29.51
C LYS A 574 5.75 19.56 -28.28
N LEU A 575 5.06 18.78 -27.44
CA LEU A 575 5.68 18.14 -26.28
C LEU A 575 6.82 17.18 -26.70
N LEU A 576 6.62 16.32 -27.69
CA LEU A 576 7.67 15.39 -28.12
C LEU A 576 8.86 16.12 -28.76
N ASP A 577 8.62 17.16 -29.57
CA ASP A 577 9.65 17.99 -30.19
C ASP A 577 10.52 18.70 -29.10
N GLU A 578 9.95 19.08 -27.96
CA GLU A 578 10.68 19.69 -26.81
C GLU A 578 11.70 18.72 -26.15
N TYR A 579 11.50 17.40 -26.25
CA TYR A 579 12.32 16.37 -25.59
C TYR A 579 13.02 15.39 -26.56
N SER A 580 13.08 15.72 -27.85
CA SER A 580 13.68 14.87 -28.90
C SER A 580 15.18 15.14 -29.19
N ASN A 581 15.93 15.72 -28.24
CA ASN A 581 17.35 16.09 -28.41
C ASN A 581 18.25 15.46 -27.33
#